data_AF-A0A8T3U9Q3-F1
#
_entry.id   AF-A0A8T3U9Q3-F1
#
_cell.length_a   1.000
_cell.length_b   1.000
_cell.length_c   1.000
_cell.angle_alpha   90.00
_cell.angle_beta   90.00
_cell.angle_gamma   90.00
#
_symmetry.space_group_name_H-M   'P 1'
#
loop_
_entity.id
_entity.type
_entity.pdbx_description
1 polymer ?
#
loop_
_entity_poly.entity_id
_entity_poly.type
_entity_poly.pdbx_seq_one_letter_code
_entity_poly.pdbx_strand_id
1 'polypeptide(L)'
;PSPQDAASYTMLKEQLNEVLETLTPREAKVLRLRFGLDDGKARTLEEVGKEFSVTRERIRQIEAKALRKLRHPSKSKKLKEYM
;
A
#
# COMPACT_ATOMS: atom_id res chain seq x y z
N PRO A 1 10.43 -4.48 20.26
CA PRO A 1 10.59 -3.83 18.94
C PRO A 1 11.86 -2.98 18.93
N SER A 2 12.80 -3.28 18.02
CA SER A 2 14.05 -2.52 17.91
C SER A 2 13.78 -1.16 17.24
N PRO A 3 14.56 -0.11 17.50
CA PRO A 3 14.43 1.20 16.83
C PRO A 3 14.52 1.11 15.30
N GLN A 4 15.22 0.08 14.80
CA GLN A 4 15.38 -0.23 13.38
C GLN A 4 14.06 -0.65 12.72
N ASP A 5 13.20 -1.38 13.46
CA ASP A 5 11.87 -1.78 12.98
C ASP A 5 10.94 -0.57 12.85
N ALA A 6 11.03 0.38 13.79
CA ALA A 6 10.20 1.59 13.81
C ALA A 6 10.59 2.60 12.71
N ALA A 7 11.89 2.77 12.46
CA ALA A 7 12.39 3.60 11.36
C ALA A 7 11.98 3.02 9.99
N SER A 8 12.14 1.70 9.82
CA SER A 8 11.75 0.98 8.60
C SER A 8 10.25 1.07 8.33
N TYR A 9 9.42 0.98 9.38
CA TYR A 9 7.97 1.11 9.26
C TYR A 9 7.53 2.52 8.86
N THR A 10 8.20 3.55 9.38
CA THR A 10 7.92 4.96 9.06
C THR A 10 8.24 5.26 7.59
N MET A 11 9.41 4.83 7.11
CA MET A 11 9.81 4.98 5.71
C MET A 11 8.88 4.25 4.75
N LEU A 12 8.47 3.01 5.09
CA LEU A 12 7.54 2.24 4.29
C LEU A 12 6.17 2.93 4.18
N LYS A 13 5.70 3.53 5.27
CA LYS A 13 4.43 4.27 5.32
C LYS A 13 4.47 5.53 4.44
N GLU A 14 5.57 6.28 4.46
CA GLU A 14 5.74 7.47 3.60
C GLU A 14 5.72 7.10 2.11
N GLN A 15 6.44 6.05 1.72
CA GLN A 15 6.46 5.58 0.34
C GLN A 15 5.09 5.07 -0.12
N LEU A 16 4.37 4.37 0.76
CA LEU A 16 2.99 3.96 0.49
C LEU A 16 2.09 5.18 0.29
N ASN A 17 2.20 6.22 1.13
CA ASN A 17 1.42 7.45 0.96
C ASN A 17 1.66 8.12 -0.39
N GLU A 18 2.91 8.24 -0.84
CA GLU A 18 3.20 8.78 -2.18
C GLU A 18 2.54 7.96 -3.31
N VAL A 19 2.52 6.62 -3.19
CA VAL A 19 1.83 5.77 -4.18
C VAL A 19 0.32 5.96 -4.13
N LEU A 20 -0.25 6.04 -2.92
CA LEU A 20 -1.68 6.24 -2.69
C LEU A 20 -2.20 7.55 -3.30
N GLU A 21 -1.40 8.62 -3.28
CA GLU A 21 -1.73 9.89 -3.94
C GLU A 21 -1.87 9.77 -5.47
N THR A 22 -1.20 8.80 -6.09
CA THR A 22 -1.29 8.56 -7.54
C THR A 22 -2.43 7.62 -7.95
N LEU A 23 -3.21 7.14 -6.97
CA LEU A 23 -4.32 6.24 -7.17
C LEU A 23 -5.65 7.00 -7.01
N THR A 24 -6.71 6.42 -7.55
CA THR A 24 -8.04 6.99 -7.30
C THR A 24 -8.37 6.90 -5.80
N PRO A 25 -9.19 7.82 -5.24
CA PRO A 25 -9.56 7.77 -3.82
C PRO A 25 -10.09 6.41 -3.37
N ARG A 26 -10.82 5.72 -4.26
CA ARG A 26 -11.34 4.37 -4.00
C ARG A 26 -10.24 3.31 -3.96
N GLU A 27 -9.29 3.33 -4.90
CA GLU A 27 -8.12 2.42 -4.90
C GLU A 27 -7.21 2.67 -3.70
N ALA A 28 -7.01 3.94 -3.33
CA ALA A 28 -6.22 4.30 -2.15
C ALA A 28 -6.87 3.76 -0.87
N LYS A 29 -8.20 3.89 -0.73
CA LYS A 29 -8.93 3.36 0.43
C LYS A 29 -8.87 1.84 0.50
N VAL A 30 -8.96 1.14 -0.63
CA VAL A 30 -8.76 -0.33 -0.72
C VAL A 30 -7.40 -0.73 -0.14
N LEU A 31 -6.32 -0.04 -0.52
CA LEU A 31 -4.98 -0.36 -0.05
C LEU A 31 -4.75 0.02 1.41
N ARG A 32 -5.28 1.17 1.86
CA ARG A 32 -5.23 1.55 3.27
C ARG A 32 -5.88 0.50 4.17
N LEU A 33 -7.03 -0.02 3.77
CA LEU A 33 -7.71 -1.09 4.49
C LEU A 33 -6.95 -2.43 4.40
N ARG A 34 -6.41 -2.76 3.21
CA ARG A 34 -5.63 -3.98 2.97
C ARG A 34 -4.39 -4.06 3.87
N PHE A 35 -3.68 -2.94 4.03
CA PHE A 35 -2.45 -2.85 4.81
C PHE A 35 -2.65 -2.35 6.24
N GLY A 36 -3.88 -2.04 6.65
CA GLY A 36 -4.18 -1.52 7.99
C GLY A 36 -3.55 -0.15 8.26
N LEU A 37 -3.44 0.71 7.25
CA LEU A 37 -2.79 2.02 7.37
C LEU A 37 -3.60 3.05 8.16
N ASP A 38 -4.93 2.86 8.22
CA ASP A 38 -5.84 3.76 8.95
C ASP A 38 -6.12 3.25 10.37
N ASP A 39 -6.42 1.95 10.55
CA ASP A 39 -6.86 1.36 11.83
C ASP A 39 -5.85 0.36 12.45
N GLY A 40 -4.69 0.17 11.84
CA GLY A 40 -3.66 -0.79 12.27
C GLY A 40 -4.02 -2.25 12.00
N LYS A 41 -5.16 -2.54 11.37
CA LYS A 41 -5.65 -3.90 11.12
C LYS A 41 -5.67 -4.21 9.63
N ALA A 42 -4.68 -4.98 9.19
CA ALA A 42 -4.67 -5.49 7.82
C ALA A 42 -5.87 -6.42 7.57
N ARG A 43 -6.56 -6.18 6.46
CA ARG A 43 -7.68 -7.02 6.00
C ARG A 43 -7.25 -7.92 4.85
N THR A 44 -7.91 -9.06 4.69
CA THR A 44 -7.70 -9.98 3.56
C THR A 44 -8.33 -9.44 2.28
N LEU A 45 -7.91 -9.97 1.11
CA LEU A 45 -8.50 -9.58 -0.18
C LEU A 45 -10.03 -9.81 -0.24
N GLU A 46 -10.53 -10.84 0.45
CA GLU A 46 -11.96 -11.16 0.50
C GLU A 46 -12.73 -10.21 1.41
N GLU A 47 -12.19 -9.86 2.58
CA GLU A 47 -12.80 -8.88 3.48
C GLU A 47 -12.90 -7.50 2.81
N VAL A 48 -11.81 -7.05 2.19
CA VAL A 48 -11.80 -5.79 1.43
C VAL A 48 -12.75 -5.87 0.23
N GLY A 49 -12.78 -7.01 -0.47
CA GLY A 49 -13.69 -7.23 -1.59
C GLY A 49 -15.17 -7.08 -1.17
N LYS A 50 -15.54 -7.69 -0.04
CA LYS A 50 -16.89 -7.56 0.53
C LYS A 50 -17.23 -6.11 0.88
N GLU A 51 -16.33 -5.40 1.56
CA GLU A 51 -16.56 -4.00 1.97
C GLU A 51 -16.72 -3.06 0.78
N PHE A 52 -15.97 -3.28 -0.30
CA PHE A 52 -16.03 -2.44 -1.50
C PHE A 52 -17.01 -2.93 -2.56
N SER A 53 -17.75 -4.02 -2.29
CA SER A 53 -18.66 -4.71 -3.21
C SER A 53 -17.97 -5.04 -4.55
N VAL A 54 -16.77 -5.59 -4.48
CA VAL A 54 -15.96 -6.01 -5.63
C VAL A 54 -15.42 -7.42 -5.43
N THR A 55 -15.03 -8.06 -6.53
CA THR A 55 -14.43 -9.39 -6.45
C THR A 55 -13.05 -9.34 -5.80
N ARG A 56 -12.65 -10.47 -5.20
CA ARG A 56 -11.29 -10.68 -4.68
C ARG A 56 -10.22 -10.36 -5.74
N GLU A 57 -10.44 -10.79 -6.98
CA GLU A 57 -9.51 -10.56 -8.08
C GLU A 57 -9.37 -9.07 -8.41
N ARG A 58 -10.43 -8.27 -8.26
CA ARG A 58 -10.34 -6.83 -8.41
C ARG A 58 -9.42 -6.20 -7.37
N ILE A 59 -9.49 -6.64 -6.11
CA ILE A 59 -8.58 -6.15 -5.05
C ILE A 59 -7.14 -6.54 -5.36
N ARG A 60 -6.90 -7.79 -5.81
CA ARG A 60 -5.57 -8.26 -6.22
C ARG A 60 -4.99 -7.41 -7.36
N GLN A 61 -5.78 -7.04 -8.36
CA GLN A 61 -5.34 -6.18 -9.46
C GLN A 61 -4.92 -4.78 -8.98
N ILE A 62 -5.69 -4.20 -8.03
CA ILE A 62 -5.37 -2.89 -7.44
C ILE A 62 -4.04 -2.98 -6.68
N GLU A 63 -3.84 -4.03 -5.89
CA GLU A 63 -2.59 -4.30 -5.17
C GLU A 63 -1.40 -4.43 -6.13
N ALA A 64 -1.53 -5.25 -7.18
CA ALA A 64 -0.49 -5.43 -8.18
C ALA A 64 -0.14 -4.11 -8.90
N LYS A 65 -1.15 -3.30 -9.23
CA LYS A 65 -0.96 -1.97 -9.85
C LYS A 65 -0.21 -1.02 -8.92
N ALA A 66 -0.51 -1.02 -7.63
CA ALA A 66 0.17 -0.20 -6.63
C ALA A 66 1.62 -0.64 -6.41
N LEU A 67 1.87 -1.94 -6.27
CA LEU A 67 3.22 -2.50 -6.17
C LEU A 67 4.07 -2.19 -7.41
N ARG A 68 3.45 -2.24 -8.60
CA ARG A 68 4.12 -1.85 -9.84
C ARG A 68 4.53 -0.37 -9.85
N LYS A 69 3.69 0.51 -9.30
CA LYS A 69 3.99 1.94 -9.15
C LYS A 69 5.11 2.18 -8.14
N LEU A 70 5.12 1.45 -7.02
CA LEU A 70 6.17 1.52 -5.99
C LEU A 70 7.55 1.11 -6.54
N ARG A 71 7.58 0.09 -7.40
CA ARG A 71 8.81 -0.43 -8.03
C ARG A 71 9.31 0.38 -9.23
N HIS A 72 8.59 1.40 -9.68
CA HIS A 72 8.96 2.13 -10.89
C HIS A 72 10.17 3.05 -10.63
N PRO A 73 11.25 3.02 -11.43
CA PRO A 73 12.52 3.72 -11.16
C PRO A 73 12.40 5.25 -10.99
N SER A 74 11.40 5.90 -11.61
CA SER A 74 11.14 7.32 -11.39
C SER A 74 10.60 7.65 -9.99
N LYS A 75 10.07 6.66 -9.27
CA LYS A 75 9.57 6.75 -7.90
C LYS A 75 10.43 5.95 -6.91
N SER A 76 11.11 4.90 -7.37
CA SER A 76 12.07 4.11 -6.60
C SER A 76 13.46 4.74 -6.52
N LYS A 77 13.70 5.91 -7.12
CA LYS A 77 15.00 6.60 -6.99
C LYS A 77 15.32 6.92 -5.52
N LYS A 78 14.29 7.26 -4.73
CA LYS A 78 14.37 7.37 -3.26
C LYS A 78 14.64 6.04 -2.54
N LEU A 79 14.37 4.91 -3.19
CA LEU A 79 14.45 3.56 -2.61
C LEU A 79 15.84 2.91 -2.82
N LYS A 80 16.55 3.32 -3.88
CA LYS A 80 17.93 2.87 -4.18
C LYS A 80 19.02 3.72 -3.50
N GLU A 81 18.68 4.87 -2.96
CA GLU A 81 19.66 5.77 -2.30
C GLU A 81 19.96 5.38 -0.85
N TYR A 82 19.33 4.31 -0.35
CA TYR A 82 19.43 3.85 1.05
C TYR A 82 19.79 2.36 1.19
N MET A 83 20.20 1.69 0.11
CA MET A 83 20.81 0.34 0.16
C MET A 83 22.31 0.42 -0.03
#